data_AF-A0A2M7R078-F1
#
_entry.id   AF-A0A2M7R078-F1
#
_cell.length_a   1.000
_cell.length_b   1.000
_cell.length_c   1.000
_cell.angle_alpha   90.00
_cell.angle_beta   90.00
_cell.angle_gamma   90.00
#
_symmetry.space_group_name_H-M   'P 1'
#
loop_
_entity.id
_entity.type
_entity.pdbx_description
1 polymer ?
#
loop_
_entity_poly.entity_id
_entity_poly.type
_entity_poly.pdbx_seq_one_letter_code
_entity_poly.pdbx_strand_id
1 'polypeptide(L)' 'MFGLGMQELVIILIIVLVLFGATRLPEIGKGIGQAIRNFKKATSEPDEIDVTPKKTVSQEKKKEETEKKEGE' A
#
# COMPACT_ATOMS: atom_id res chain seq x y z
N MET A 1 34.69 -3.89 -1.81
CA MET A 1 34.69 -3.58 -3.26
C MET A 1 33.44 -4.20 -3.84
N PHE A 2 32.60 -3.41 -4.54
CA PHE A 2 31.20 -3.70 -4.92
C PHE A 2 30.16 -3.55 -3.80
N GLY A 3 29.94 -2.30 -3.38
CA GLY A 3 28.64 -1.92 -2.83
C GLY A 3 27.73 -1.64 -4.02
N LEU A 4 26.62 -2.37 -4.13
CA LEU A 4 25.55 -2.02 -5.06
C LEU A 4 25.05 -0.63 -4.65
N GLY A 5 25.46 0.40 -5.38
CA GLY A 5 25.03 1.76 -5.15
C GLY A 5 23.60 1.97 -5.65
N MET A 6 23.06 3.14 -5.32
CA MET A 6 21.74 3.55 -5.79
C MET A 6 21.66 3.54 -7.33
N GLN A 7 22.77 3.87 -8.00
CA GLN A 7 22.86 3.95 -9.45
C GLN A 7 22.76 2.58 -10.12
N GLU A 8 23.45 1.57 -9.59
CA GLU A 8 23.37 0.19 -10.08
C GLU A 8 21.97 -0.40 -9.88
N LEU A 9 21.33 -0.14 -8.73
CA LEU A 9 19.96 -0.59 -8.49
C LEU A 9 18.97 0.03 -9.48
N VAL A 10 19.13 1.31 -9.83
CA VAL A 10 18.29 1.97 -10.84
C VAL A 10 18.49 1.36 -12.22
N ILE A 11 19.72 1.06 -12.62
CA ILE A 11 20.00 0.40 -13.92
C ILE A 11 19.34 -0.98 -13.97
N ILE A 12 19.49 -1.78 -12.91
CA ILE A 12 18.86 -3.10 -12.82
C ILE A 12 17.34 -2.96 -12.88
N LEU A 13 16.76 -2.00 -12.16
CA LEU A 13 15.33 -1.74 -12.18
C LEU A 13 14.84 -1.41 -13.59
N ILE A 14 15.56 -0.57 -14.34
CA ILE A 14 15.22 -0.24 -15.73
C ILE A 14 15.23 -1.51 -16.60
N ILE A 15 16.26 -2.34 -16.49
CA ILE A 15 16.34 -3.60 -17.26
C ILE A 15 15.16 -4.51 -16.95
N VAL A 16 14.83 -4.68 -15.67
CA VAL A 16 13.68 -5.47 -15.23
C VAL A 16 12.37 -4.88 -15.77
N LEU A 17 12.20 -3.57 -15.73
CA LEU A 17 11.02 -2.90 -16.28
C LEU A 17 10.90 -3.06 -17.79
N VAL A 18 12.00 -3.15 -18.54
CA VAL A 18 11.97 -3.41 -19.98
C VAL A 18 11.59 -4.86 -20.27
N LEU A 19 12.12 -5.82 -19.52
CA LEU A 19 11.84 -7.24 -19.73
C LEU A 19 10.40 -7.63 -19.32
N PHE A 20 9.98 -7.18 -18.15
CA PHE A 20 8.68 -7.54 -17.57
C PHE A 20 7.60 -6.51 -17.86
N GLY A 21 7.96 -5.27 -18.21
CA GLY A 21 7.03 -4.15 -18.36
C GLY A 21 6.75 -3.43 -17.04
N ALA A 22 6.51 -2.12 -17.12
CA ALA A 22 6.25 -1.28 -15.95
C ALA A 22 4.95 -1.63 -15.20
N THR A 23 4.01 -2.31 -15.86
CA THR A 23 2.73 -2.74 -15.29
C THR A 23 2.81 -4.03 -14.48
N ARG A 24 3.78 -4.92 -14.73
CA ARG A 24 3.85 -6.23 -14.06
C ARG A 24 4.39 -6.16 -12.65
N LEU A 25 5.37 -5.29 -12.38
CA LEU A 25 5.89 -5.07 -11.03
C LEU A 25 4.81 -4.67 -10.01
N PRO A 26 3.98 -3.64 -10.25
CA PRO A 26 2.94 -3.24 -9.30
C PRO A 26 1.81 -4.28 -9.19
N GLU A 27 1.52 -5.03 -10.27
CA GLU A 27 0.54 -6.12 -10.26
C GLU A 27 0.95 -7.23 -9.28
N ILE A 28 2.21 -7.68 -9.38
CA ILE A 28 2.80 -8.69 -8.47
C ILE A 28 2.91 -8.12 -7.05
N GLY A 29 3.36 -6.86 -6.92
CA GLY A 29 3.49 -6.19 -5.63
C GLY A 29 2.16 -6.06 -4.87
N LYS A 30 1.04 -5.83 -5.57
CA LYS A 30 -0.30 -5.83 -4.96
C LYS A 30 -0.66 -7.20 -4.37
N GLY A 31 -0.42 -8.28 -5.11
CA GLY A 31 -0.68 -9.64 -4.65
C GLY A 31 0.17 -10.02 -3.44
N ILE A 32 1.48 -9.77 -3.52
CA ILE A 32 2.42 -10.03 -2.42
C ILE A 32 2.08 -9.16 -1.21
N GLY A 33 1.76 -7.87 -1.41
CA GLY A 33 1.41 -6.96 -0.32
C GLY A 33 0.14 -7.37 0.41
N GLN A 34 -0.88 -7.84 -0.31
CA GLN A 34 -2.08 -8.41 0.29
C GLN A 34 -1.78 -9.69 1.07
N ALA A 35 -0.95 -10.58 0.52
CA ALA A 35 -0.52 -11.80 1.19
C ALA A 35 0.24 -11.50 2.50
N ILE A 36 1.22 -10.59 2.47
CA ILE A 36 1.97 -10.16 3.65
C ILE A 36 1.04 -9.52 4.69
N ARG A 37 0.11 -8.67 4.25
CA ARG A 37 -0.86 -8.04 5.16
C ARG A 37 -1.76 -9.07 5.85
N ASN A 38 -2.29 -10.03 5.10
CA ASN A 38 -3.14 -11.08 5.64
C ASN A 38 -2.36 -12.04 6.54
N PHE A 39 -1.13 -12.39 6.15
CA PHE A 39 -0.21 -13.19 6.96
C PHE A 39 0.11 -12.50 8.28
N LYS A 40 0.43 -11.20 8.24
CA LYS A 40 0.69 -10.42 9.45
C LYS A 40 -0.53 -10.36 10.37
N LYS A 41 -1.73 -10.19 9.81
CA LYS A 41 -2.98 -10.21 10.58
C LYS A 41 -3.21 -11.54 11.27
N ALA A 42 -3.17 -12.63 10.51
CA ALA A 42 -3.34 -13.99 11.03
C ALA A 42 -2.29 -14.37 12.08
N THR A 43 -1.07 -13.83 11.98
CA THR A 43 -0.02 -14.11 12.98
C THR A 43 -0.05 -13.18 14.20
N SER A 44 -0.70 -12.01 14.10
CA SER A 44 -0.71 -11.00 15.17
C SER A 44 -2.03 -10.93 15.94
N GLU A 45 -3.13 -11.43 15.37
CA GLU A 45 -4.45 -11.48 16.00
C GLU A 45 -4.63 -12.89 16.61
N PRO A 46 -4.58 -13.08 17.94
CA PRO A 46 -5.00 -14.34 18.56
C PRO A 46 -6.51 -14.54 18.30
N ASP A 47 -6.94 -15.79 18.14
CA ASP A 47 -8.29 -16.21 17.68
C ASP A 47 -9.46 -15.48 18.37
N GLU A 48 -9.82 -14.29 17.90
CA GLU A 48 -11.11 -13.67 18.18
C GLU A 48 -11.98 -13.83 16.94
N ILE A 49 -13.03 -14.63 17.09
CA ILE A 49 -14.08 -14.85 16.10
C ILE A 49 -14.73 -13.48 15.80
N ASP A 50 -14.28 -12.81 14.74
CA ASP A 50 -14.78 -11.50 14.33
C ASP A 50 -16.14 -11.63 13.62
N VAL A 51 -17.21 -11.75 14.41
CA VAL A 51 -18.60 -11.54 13.97
C VAL A 51 -18.95 -10.05 14.06
N THR A 52 -18.22 -9.20 13.33
CA THR A 52 -18.65 -7.80 13.10
C THR A 52 -18.64 -7.49 11.60
N PRO A 53 -19.80 -7.21 10.97
CA PRO A 53 -19.82 -6.75 9.59
C PRO A 53 -19.16 -5.37 9.55
N LYS A 54 -18.02 -5.26 8.87
CA LYS A 54 -17.24 -4.03 8.76
C LYS A 54 -17.99 -3.02 7.87
N LYS A 55 -18.94 -2.32 8.51
CA LYS A 55 -19.72 -1.20 8.03
C LYS A 55 -18.79 -0.11 7.49
N THR A 56 -18.98 0.22 6.22
CA THR A 56 -18.93 1.56 5.63
C THR A 56 -18.30 2.64 6.51
N VAL A 57 -17.00 2.89 6.36
CA VAL A 57 -16.38 4.18 6.74
C VAL A 57 -15.32 4.53 5.71
N SER A 58 -15.74 5.14 4.60
CA SER A 58 -14.81 5.81 3.70
C SER A 58 -15.45 6.94 2.89
N GLN A 59 -16.40 7.69 3.44
CA GLN A 59 -16.85 8.97 2.86
C GLN A 59 -17.47 9.89 3.92
N GLU A 60 -16.69 10.49 4.83
CA GLU A 60 -17.16 11.69 5.57
C GLU A 60 -16.03 12.50 6.23
N LYS A 61 -15.00 12.90 5.47
CA LYS A 61 -13.99 13.86 5.95
C LYS A 61 -13.55 14.87 4.89
N LYS A 62 -14.51 15.42 4.12
CA LYS A 62 -14.25 16.51 3.15
C LYS A 62 -15.36 17.58 3.11
N LYS A 63 -15.98 17.93 4.25
CA LYS A 63 -17.00 19.01 4.26
C LYS A 63 -17.02 19.92 5.51
N GLU A 64 -15.92 20.03 6.26
CA GLU A 64 -15.87 20.91 7.45
C GLU A 64 -14.91 22.10 7.34
N GLU A 65 -14.28 22.35 6.18
CA GLU A 65 -13.26 23.40 6.03
C GLU A 65 -13.73 24.65 5.25
N THR A 66 -15.04 24.83 5.03
CA THR A 66 -15.56 26.00 4.28
C THR A 66 -16.45 26.94 5.11
N GLU A 67 -16.81 26.62 6.36
CA GLU A 67 -17.80 27.44 7.11
C GLU A 67 -17.22 28.22 8.31
N LYS A 68 -15.90 28.33 8.46
CA LYS A 68 -15.26 29.01 9.62
C LYS A 68 -14.38 30.23 9.29
N LYS A 69 -14.50 30.82 8.09
CA LYS A 69 -13.68 31.99 7.69
C LYS A 69 -14.46 33.26 7.30
N GLU A 70 -15.77 33.31 7.48
CA GLU A 70 -16.55 34.55 7.21
C GLU A 70 -17.22 35.16 8.46
N GLY A 71 -16.83 34.71 9.67
CA GLY A 71 -17.50 35.13 10.90
C GLY A 71 -16.56 35.52 12.03
N GLU A 72 -15.49 36.26 11.76
CA GLU A 72 -14.84 37.17 12.71
C GLU A 72 -14.36 38.43 11.98
#